data_AF-A0A352WHR1-F1
#
_entry.id   AF-A0A352WHR1-F1
#
_cell.length_a   1.000
_cell.length_b   1.000
_cell.length_c   1.000
_cell.angle_alpha   90.00
_cell.angle_beta   90.00
_cell.angle_gamma   90.00
#
_symmetry.space_group_name_H-M   'P 1'
#
loop_
_entity.id
_entity.type
_entity.pdbx_description
1 polymer ?
#
loop_
_entity_poly.entity_id
_entity_poly.type
_entity_poly.pdbx_seq_one_letter_code
_entity_poly.pdbx_strand_id
1 'polypeptide(L)' 'ADKNEKVIKGLKRISKPGLRVYSDAANLPKVLGGLGTAIISTNKGVLTDKEARKENVGGEVLAFIW' A
#
# COMPACT_ATOMS: atom_id res chain seq x y z
N ALA A 1 -12.61 -3.46 23.67
CA ALA A 1 -11.79 -2.58 22.81
C ALA A 1 -11.95 -1.18 23.35
N ASP A 2 -10.86 -0.58 23.83
CA ASP A 2 -10.86 0.77 24.36
C ASP A 2 -11.21 1.75 23.23
N LYS A 3 -12.30 2.52 23.36
CA LYS A 3 -12.78 3.40 22.29
C LYS A 3 -11.84 4.60 22.01
N ASN A 4 -10.82 4.78 22.83
CA ASN A 4 -9.83 5.85 22.74
C ASN A 4 -8.51 5.45 22.06
N GLU A 5 -8.36 4.20 21.59
CA GLU A 5 -7.19 3.82 20.81
C GLU A 5 -7.19 4.42 19.40
N LYS A 6 -6.02 4.86 18.94
CA LYS A 6 -5.85 5.40 17.59
C LYS A 6 -6.04 4.31 16.54
N VAL A 7 -6.93 4.57 15.58
CA VAL A 7 -7.20 3.67 14.46
C VAL A 7 -5.99 3.51 13.54
N ILE A 8 -5.24 4.60 13.32
CA ILE A 8 -3.99 4.58 12.57
C ILE A 8 -2.84 4.50 13.56
N LYS A 9 -2.12 3.39 13.57
CA LYS A 9 -0.96 3.15 14.43
C LYS A 9 0.34 3.60 13.76
N GLY A 10 0.40 3.54 12.44
CA GLY A 10 1.58 3.89 11.67
C GLY A 10 1.28 4.28 10.23
N LEU A 11 2.12 5.18 9.70
CA LEU A 11 2.16 5.54 8.30
C LEU A 11 3.63 5.65 7.87
N LYS A 12 3.98 5.02 6.75
CA LYS A 12 5.33 5.07 6.19
C LYS A 12 5.28 5.35 4.70
N ARG A 13 5.94 6.43 4.26
CA ARG A 13 6.16 6.72 2.84
C ARG A 13 7.27 5.82 2.28
N ILE A 14 6.93 5.09 1.23
CA ILE A 14 7.83 4.12 0.58
C ILE A 14 8.51 4.77 -0.61
N SER A 15 7.76 5.19 -1.62
CA SER A 15 8.32 5.93 -2.75
C SER A 15 8.58 7.40 -2.40
N LYS A 16 9.81 7.85 -2.68
CA LYS A 16 10.29 9.21 -2.39
C LYS A 16 10.91 9.84 -3.65
N PRO A 17 10.89 11.18 -3.78
CA PRO A 17 11.72 11.86 -4.77
C PRO A 17 13.19 11.45 -4.57
N GLY A 18 13.81 10.85 -5.58
CA GLY A 18 15.17 10.29 -5.52
C GLY A 18 15.24 8.76 -5.33
N LEU A 19 14.17 8.10 -4.91
CA LEU A 19 14.06 6.64 -4.90
C LEU A 19 12.60 6.22 -5.13
N ARG A 20 12.27 5.96 -6.39
CA ARG A 20 10.95 5.45 -6.77
C ARG A 20 10.90 3.94 -6.60
N VAL A 21 9.85 3.46 -5.94
CA VAL A 21 9.66 2.04 -5.69
C VAL A 21 8.46 1.57 -6.51
N TYR A 22 8.70 0.65 -7.43
CA TYR A 22 7.67 0.04 -8.27
C TYR A 22 7.55 -1.45 -7.96
N SER A 23 6.35 -1.97 -8.11
CA SER A 23 6.06 -3.39 -7.99
C SER A 23 5.18 -3.84 -9.14
N ASP A 24 5.44 -5.03 -9.66
CA ASP A 24 4.49 -5.72 -10.51
C ASP A 24 3.29 -6.23 -9.69
N ALA A 25 2.25 -6.71 -10.38
CA ALA A 25 1.03 -7.21 -9.75
C ALA A 25 1.26 -8.45 -8.88
N ALA A 26 2.21 -9.31 -9.27
CA ALA A 26 2.52 -10.56 -8.58
C ALA A 26 3.25 -10.31 -7.25
N ASN A 27 4.21 -9.39 -7.25
CA ASN A 27 5.08 -9.08 -6.12
C ASN A 27 4.61 -7.87 -5.31
N LEU A 28 3.35 -7.45 -5.47
CA LEU A 28 2.76 -6.38 -4.66
C LEU A 28 3.10 -6.60 -3.18
N PRO A 29 3.49 -5.56 -2.43
CA PRO A 29 3.83 -5.71 -1.03
C PRO A 29 2.58 -6.05 -0.19
N LYS A 30 2.78 -6.77 0.91
CA LYS A 30 1.75 -6.97 1.96
C LYS A 30 2.21 -6.29 3.24
N VAL A 31 1.38 -5.41 3.79
CA VAL A 31 1.68 -4.75 5.06
C VAL A 31 1.20 -5.64 6.21
N LEU A 32 2.09 -5.99 7.13
CA LEU A 32 1.81 -6.86 8.29
C LEU A 32 1.03 -8.15 7.92
N GLY A 33 1.45 -8.84 6.85
CA GLY A 33 0.79 -10.07 6.41
C GLY A 33 -0.61 -9.89 5.83
N GLY A 34 -1.06 -8.65 5.57
CA GLY A 34 -2.39 -8.32 5.03
C GLY A 34 -3.33 -7.64 6.03
N LEU A 35 -2.83 -7.35 7.24
CA LEU A 35 -3.54 -6.57 8.26
C LEU A 35 -3.48 -5.06 8.00
N GLY A 36 -2.39 -4.58 7.40
CA GLY A 36 -2.28 -3.19 6.95
C GLY A 36 -2.65 -3.03 5.48
N THR A 37 -2.60 -1.79 5.00
CA THR A 37 -2.89 -1.43 3.61
C THR A 37 -1.68 -0.78 2.96
N ALA A 38 -1.35 -1.25 1.75
CA ALA A 38 -0.40 -0.55 0.89
C ALA A 38 -1.15 0.26 -0.17
N ILE A 39 -0.71 1.51 -0.37
CA ILE A 39 -1.26 2.43 -1.37
C ILE A 39 -0.39 2.35 -2.61
N ILE A 40 -1.01 1.99 -3.73
CA ILE A 40 -0.33 1.75 -5.01
C ILE A 40 -0.87 2.73 -6.05
N SER A 41 0.02 3.48 -6.70
CA SER A 41 -0.32 4.28 -7.88
C SER A 41 -0.24 3.40 -9.11
N THR A 42 -1.37 3.15 -9.76
CA THR A 42 -1.48 2.30 -10.95
C THR A 42 -1.95 3.12 -12.16
N ASN A 43 -1.95 2.51 -13.34
CA ASN A 43 -2.55 3.11 -14.54
C ASN A 43 -4.08 3.26 -14.47
N LYS A 44 -4.74 2.56 -13.54
CA LYS A 44 -6.18 2.68 -13.26
C LYS A 44 -6.48 3.65 -12.11
N GLY A 45 -5.49 4.41 -11.66
CA GLY A 45 -5.59 5.32 -10.52
C GLY A 45 -4.90 4.77 -9.27
N VAL A 46 -5.16 5.42 -8.12
CA VAL A 46 -4.58 5.03 -6.84
C VAL A 46 -5.48 3.96 -6.20
N LEU A 47 -4.92 2.77 -5.99
CA LEU A 47 -5.63 1.59 -5.49
C LEU A 47 -4.97 1.06 -4.22
N THR A 48 -5.74 0.32 -3.43
CA THR A 48 -5.17 -0.51 -2.35
C THR A 48 -4.46 -1.73 -2.94
N ASP A 49 -3.55 -2.34 -2.19
CA ASP A 49 -2.87 -3.57 -2.61
C ASP A 49 -3.84 -4.73 -2.90
N LYS A 50 -4.97 -4.80 -2.19
CA LYS A 50 -6.00 -5.82 -2.40
C LYS A 50 -6.72 -5.62 -3.74
N GLU A 51 -7.09 -4.39 -4.05
CA GLU A 51 -7.72 -4.04 -5.32
C GLU A 51 -6.74 -4.20 -6.49
N ALA A 52 -5.50 -3.74 -6.32
CA ALA A 52 -4.47 -3.86 -7.34
C ALA A 52 -4.17 -5.33 -7.68
N ARG A 53 -4.17 -6.24 -6.68
CA ARG A 53 -4.08 -7.69 -6.94
C ARG A 53 -5.30 -8.24 -7.66
N LYS A 54 -6.52 -7.84 -7.26
CA LYS A 54 -7.77 -8.29 -7.87
C LYS A 54 -7.82 -7.90 -9.35
N GLU A 55 -7.39 -6.68 -9.65
CA GLU A 55 -7.33 -6.12 -11.00
C GLU A 55 -6.09 -6.55 -11.79
N ASN A 56 -5.19 -7.32 -11.16
CA ASN A 56 -3.90 -7.78 -11.69
C ASN A 56 -3.05 -6.63 -12.29
N VAL A 57 -2.96 -5.53 -11.56
CA VAL A 57 -2.17 -4.34 -11.97
C VAL A 57 -1.06 -4.04 -10.97
N GLY A 58 0.13 -3.75 -11.50
CA GLY A 58 1.27 -3.23 -10.73
C GLY A 58 1.27 -1.70 -10.67
N GLY A 59 2.29 -1.14 -10.04
CA GLY A 59 2.39 0.32 -9.90
C GLY A 59 3.49 0.81 -8.97
N GLU A 60 3.47 2.12 -8.70
CA GLU A 60 4.35 2.76 -7.73
C GLU A 60 3.83 2.53 -6.31
N VAL A 61 4.68 2.06 -5.40
CA VAL A 61 4.33 1.85 -3.99
C VAL A 61 4.49 3.17 -3.24
N LEU A 62 3.39 3.86 -2.97
CA LEU A 62 3.43 5.20 -2.38
C LEU A 62 3.68 5.14 -0.87
N ALA A 63 2.85 4.42 -0.14
CA ALA A 63 2.89 4.40 1.32
C ALA A 63 2.23 3.14 1.89
N PHE A 64 2.60 2.83 3.13
CA PHE A 64 2.01 1.78 3.96
C PHE A 64 1.31 2.41 5.17
N ILE A 65 0.16 1.87 5.53
CA ILE A 65 -0.66 2.29 6.69
C ILE A 65 -1.03 1.04 7.50
N TRP A 66 -0.93 1.12 8.82
CA TRP A 66 -1.34 0.06 9.76
C TRP A 66 -1.67 0.61 11.15
#